data_AF-A0A2N2DWX9-F1
#
_entry.id   AF-A0A2N2DWX9-F1
#
_cell.length_a   1.000
_cell.length_b   1.000
_cell.length_c   1.000
_cell.angle_alpha   90.00
_cell.angle_beta   90.00
_cell.angle_gamma   90.00
#
_symmetry.space_group_name_H-M   'P 1'
#
loop_
_entity.id
_entity.type
_entity.pdbx_description
1 polymer ?
#
loop_
_entity_poly.entity_id
_entity_poly.type
_entity_poly.pdbx_seq_one_letter_code
_entity_poly.pdbx_strand_id
1 'polypeptide(L)'
;IIMLSVFAGTLGPVISHLIFGYGFTGAFAWFLGITVGTLLGFFVIPIARHLLKFHDGFNLYNIGFASGIIGIVFVSVMKSLGYPTQRVVLLYQSHNSIILALLFVSCFYMMTVGYFAEEELIKKWKLILPISGRAISDFTEPAGFGATLFNMGLVGLLSTALVLILGGVVDGFMLAAIYTIIGFGAFGKHPKNMWPIFTGAILSSLVLGLPLSATTTLGSILFATTLVPIAGVYGPGWGIVAGFLHVFVVRQVGDFHGGLNLYNNGFAGGLVAGVLIIIIQTLKGGEK
;
A
#
# COMPACT_ATOMS: atom_id res chain seq x y z
N ILE A 1 6.82 -9.36 -15.40
CA ILE A 1 5.46 -9.96 -15.44
C ILE A 1 5.25 -10.85 -14.23
N ILE A 2 6.10 -11.85 -14.00
CA ILE A 2 6.01 -12.79 -12.86
C ILE A 2 5.84 -12.10 -11.50
N MET A 3 6.69 -11.12 -11.17
CA MET A 3 6.59 -10.39 -9.89
C MET A 3 5.27 -9.62 -9.72
N LEU A 4 4.74 -9.04 -10.81
CA LEU A 4 3.46 -8.33 -10.78
C LEU A 4 2.26 -9.27 -10.64
N SER A 5 2.37 -10.49 -11.16
CA SER A 5 1.32 -11.51 -11.06
C SER A 5 1.07 -11.98 -9.62
N VAL A 6 2.07 -11.94 -8.74
CA VAL A 6 1.90 -12.28 -7.31
C VAL A 6 0.92 -11.33 -6.62
N PHE A 7 0.93 -10.05 -7.02
CA PHE A 7 0.01 -9.04 -6.46
C PHE A 7 -1.45 -9.21 -6.91
N ALA A 8 -1.74 -10.08 -7.89
CA ALA A 8 -3.11 -10.40 -8.29
C ALA A 8 -3.90 -11.10 -7.17
N GLY A 9 -3.21 -11.71 -6.19
CA GLY A 9 -3.83 -12.33 -5.02
C GLY A 9 -4.70 -11.38 -4.16
N THR A 10 -4.61 -10.07 -4.39
CA THR A 10 -5.44 -9.07 -3.72
C THR A 10 -6.95 -9.24 -3.92
N LEU A 11 -7.37 -9.84 -5.05
CA LEU A 11 -8.77 -10.19 -5.34
C LEU A 11 -9.12 -11.62 -4.91
N GLY A 12 -8.27 -12.28 -4.11
CA GLY A 12 -8.54 -13.58 -3.51
C GLY A 12 -9.93 -13.70 -2.86
N PRO A 13 -10.44 -12.66 -2.15
CA PRO A 13 -11.80 -12.70 -1.60
C PRO A 13 -12.90 -12.94 -2.65
N VAL A 14 -12.72 -12.52 -3.91
CA VAL A 14 -13.67 -12.84 -4.99
C VAL A 14 -13.85 -14.35 -5.13
N ILE A 15 -12.73 -15.08 -5.15
CA ILE A 15 -12.72 -16.54 -5.26
C ILE A 15 -13.38 -17.16 -4.04
N SER A 16 -13.04 -16.69 -2.83
CA SER A 16 -13.66 -17.17 -1.59
C SER A 16 -15.17 -16.93 -1.55
N HIS A 17 -15.65 -15.78 -2.01
CA HIS A 17 -17.08 -15.50 -2.06
C HIS A 17 -17.81 -16.35 -3.10
N LEU A 18 -17.22 -16.57 -4.28
CA LEU A 18 -17.81 -17.44 -5.31
C LEU A 18 -17.91 -18.90 -4.86
N ILE A 19 -16.90 -19.42 -4.16
CA ILE A 19 -16.88 -20.82 -3.72
C ILE A 19 -17.70 -21.03 -2.45
N PHE A 20 -17.59 -20.12 -1.48
CA PHE A 20 -18.10 -20.33 -0.12
C PHE A 20 -19.15 -19.31 0.34
N GLY A 21 -19.23 -18.13 -0.30
CA GLY A 21 -20.00 -17.00 0.23
C GLY A 21 -21.39 -16.80 -0.39
N TYR A 22 -21.54 -17.03 -1.69
CA TYR A 22 -22.77 -16.71 -2.44
C TYR A 22 -23.78 -17.85 -2.54
N GLY A 23 -23.52 -18.98 -1.88
CA GLY A 23 -24.44 -20.12 -1.84
C GLY A 23 -24.41 -21.02 -3.10
N PHE A 24 -23.46 -20.81 -4.01
CA PHE A 24 -23.16 -21.80 -5.06
C PHE A 24 -22.61 -23.08 -4.41
N THR A 25 -22.92 -24.25 -4.98
CA THR A 25 -22.57 -25.55 -4.39
C THR A 25 -21.83 -26.48 -5.35
N GLY A 26 -21.14 -27.47 -4.78
CA GLY A 26 -20.50 -28.55 -5.52
C GLY A 26 -19.41 -28.11 -6.49
N ALA A 27 -19.20 -28.90 -7.54
CA ALA A 27 -18.17 -28.64 -8.56
C ALA A 27 -18.38 -27.32 -9.32
N PHE A 28 -19.63 -26.85 -9.42
CA PHE A 28 -19.94 -25.59 -10.10
C PHE A 28 -19.33 -24.38 -9.39
N ALA A 29 -19.41 -24.32 -8.06
CA ALA A 29 -18.83 -23.23 -7.27
C ALA A 29 -17.30 -23.15 -7.45
N TRP A 30 -16.62 -24.31 -7.39
CA TRP A 30 -15.19 -24.42 -7.63
C TRP A 30 -14.79 -24.04 -9.05
N PHE A 31 -15.52 -24.56 -10.05
CA PHE A 31 -15.28 -24.22 -11.45
C PHE A 31 -15.43 -22.70 -11.71
N LEU A 32 -16.48 -22.09 -11.16
CA LEU A 32 -16.73 -20.66 -11.28
C LEU A 32 -15.63 -19.84 -10.59
N GLY A 33 -15.27 -20.19 -9.35
CA GLY A 33 -14.24 -19.50 -8.57
C GLY A 33 -12.86 -19.56 -9.23
N ILE A 34 -12.45 -20.73 -9.73
CA ILE A 34 -11.18 -20.90 -10.44
C ILE A 34 -11.19 -20.10 -11.74
N THR A 35 -12.24 -20.24 -12.55
CA THR A 35 -12.34 -19.56 -13.85
C THR A 35 -12.30 -18.04 -13.69
N VAL A 36 -13.13 -17.48 -12.79
CA VAL A 36 -13.13 -16.04 -12.52
C VAL A 36 -11.79 -15.59 -11.93
N GLY A 37 -11.23 -16.35 -10.98
CA GLY A 37 -9.93 -16.05 -10.39
C GLY A 37 -8.80 -15.97 -11.43
N THR A 38 -8.74 -16.93 -12.35
CA THR A 38 -7.76 -16.95 -13.45
C THR A 38 -7.94 -15.74 -14.37
N LEU A 39 -9.18 -15.42 -14.75
CA LEU A 39 -9.48 -14.25 -15.59
C LEU A 39 -9.07 -12.94 -14.90
N LEU A 40 -9.44 -12.77 -13.62
CA LEU A 40 -9.05 -11.59 -12.85
C LEU A 40 -7.52 -11.46 -12.74
N GLY A 41 -6.82 -12.55 -12.47
CA GLY A 41 -5.36 -12.57 -12.43
C GLY A 41 -4.70 -12.24 -13.76
N PHE A 42 -5.32 -12.64 -14.88
CA PHE A 42 -4.85 -12.31 -16.22
C PHE A 42 -5.09 -10.82 -16.56
N PHE A 43 -6.28 -10.28 -16.26
CA PHE A 43 -6.67 -8.94 -16.66
C PHE A 43 -6.21 -7.82 -15.71
N VAL A 44 -5.89 -8.11 -14.45
CA VAL A 44 -5.45 -7.07 -13.50
C VAL A 44 -4.18 -6.35 -13.98
N ILE A 45 -3.26 -7.06 -14.65
CA ILE A 45 -2.00 -6.50 -15.14
C ILE A 45 -2.20 -5.47 -16.27
N PRO A 46 -2.88 -5.79 -17.39
CA PRO A 46 -3.14 -4.79 -18.43
C PRO A 46 -3.99 -3.62 -17.92
N ILE A 47 -4.97 -3.87 -17.04
CA ILE A 47 -5.78 -2.81 -16.42
C ILE A 47 -4.90 -1.89 -15.58
N ALA A 48 -4.04 -2.43 -14.72
CA ALA A 48 -3.12 -1.64 -13.91
C ALA A 48 -2.16 -0.79 -14.77
N ARG A 49 -1.63 -1.34 -15.87
CA ARG A 49 -0.79 -0.56 -16.80
C ARG A 49 -1.52 0.64 -17.40
N HIS A 50 -2.79 0.46 -17.77
CA HIS A 50 -3.62 1.56 -18.27
C HIS A 50 -3.87 2.61 -17.18
N LEU A 51 -4.25 2.16 -15.98
CA LEU A 51 -4.58 3.03 -14.85
C LEU A 51 -3.37 3.75 -14.23
N LEU A 52 -2.14 3.32 -14.51
CA LEU A 52 -0.94 4.05 -14.10
C LEU A 52 -0.95 5.51 -14.60
N LYS A 53 -1.53 5.74 -15.79
CA LYS A 53 -1.68 7.08 -16.39
C LYS A 53 -2.64 7.97 -15.60
N PHE A 54 -3.62 7.40 -14.92
CA PHE A 54 -4.63 8.16 -14.16
C PHE A 54 -4.01 8.95 -13.01
N HIS A 55 -2.98 8.38 -12.38
CA HIS A 55 -2.32 8.97 -11.22
C HIS A 55 -0.83 9.29 -11.49
N ASP A 56 -0.41 9.21 -12.75
CA ASP A 56 0.91 9.63 -13.24
C ASP A 56 2.12 9.10 -12.42
N GLY A 57 2.01 7.85 -11.92
CA GLY A 57 3.04 7.21 -11.11
C GLY A 57 3.18 7.71 -9.66
N PHE A 58 2.24 8.52 -9.15
CA PHE A 58 2.26 9.03 -7.77
C PHE A 58 1.63 8.11 -6.71
N ASN A 59 1.07 6.97 -7.14
CA ASN A 59 0.59 5.92 -6.26
C ASN A 59 1.45 4.67 -6.48
N LEU A 60 2.28 4.32 -5.50
CA LEU A 60 3.17 3.17 -5.58
C LEU A 60 2.40 1.83 -5.65
N TYR A 61 1.21 1.77 -5.06
CA TYR A 61 0.37 0.56 -4.99
C TYR A 61 -0.66 0.50 -6.12
N ASN A 62 -0.22 0.68 -7.37
CA ASN A 62 -1.11 0.72 -8.53
C ASN A 62 -1.93 -0.57 -8.74
N ILE A 63 -1.41 -1.74 -8.38
CA ILE A 63 -2.20 -2.99 -8.43
C ILE A 63 -3.41 -2.93 -7.50
N GLY A 64 -3.28 -2.29 -6.33
CA GLY A 64 -4.41 -2.06 -5.44
C GLY A 64 -5.44 -1.12 -6.02
N PHE A 65 -5.00 -0.11 -6.78
CA PHE A 65 -5.90 0.78 -7.52
C PHE A 65 -6.69 0.05 -8.61
N ALA A 66 -6.01 -0.70 -9.46
CA ALA A 66 -6.65 -1.50 -10.49
C ALA A 66 -7.64 -2.52 -9.91
N SER A 67 -7.24 -3.20 -8.85
CA SER A 67 -8.08 -4.20 -8.19
C SER A 67 -9.30 -3.58 -7.51
N GLY A 68 -9.20 -2.33 -7.01
CA GLY A 68 -10.35 -1.59 -6.52
C GLY A 68 -11.39 -1.31 -7.61
N ILE A 69 -10.95 -0.84 -8.78
CA ILE A 69 -11.83 -0.61 -9.94
C ILE A 69 -12.50 -1.92 -10.38
N ILE A 70 -11.73 -2.99 -10.51
CA ILE A 70 -12.25 -4.33 -10.85
C ILE A 70 -13.24 -4.81 -9.79
N GLY A 71 -12.92 -4.63 -8.51
CA GLY A 71 -13.76 -5.02 -7.39
C GLY A 71 -15.10 -4.28 -7.37
N ILE A 72 -15.12 -2.99 -7.70
CA ILE A 72 -16.37 -2.22 -7.85
C ILE A 72 -17.25 -2.80 -8.94
N VAL A 73 -16.68 -3.08 -10.12
CA VAL A 73 -17.42 -3.69 -11.23
C VAL A 73 -18.00 -5.04 -10.81
N PHE A 74 -17.17 -5.90 -10.21
CA PHE A 74 -17.60 -7.22 -9.75
C PHE A 74 -18.72 -7.14 -8.70
N VAL A 75 -18.55 -6.33 -7.64
CA VAL A 75 -19.58 -6.16 -6.61
C VAL A 75 -20.87 -5.59 -7.19
N SER A 76 -20.78 -4.65 -8.13
CA SER A 76 -21.97 -4.07 -8.77
C SER A 76 -22.75 -5.12 -9.55
N VAL A 77 -22.08 -6.01 -10.29
CA VAL A 77 -22.70 -7.13 -11.00
C VAL A 77 -23.32 -8.12 -10.01
N MET A 78 -22.56 -8.60 -9.02
CA MET A 78 -23.06 -9.59 -8.06
C MET A 78 -24.25 -9.09 -7.25
N LYS A 79 -24.18 -7.84 -6.78
CA LYS A 79 -25.28 -7.20 -6.05
C LYS A 79 -26.53 -7.07 -6.92
N SER A 80 -26.37 -6.72 -8.20
CA SER A 80 -27.50 -6.63 -9.15
C SER A 80 -28.13 -7.99 -9.47
N LEU A 81 -27.35 -9.08 -9.37
CA LEU A 81 -27.84 -10.46 -9.50
C LEU A 81 -28.45 -11.02 -8.20
N GLY A 82 -28.57 -10.22 -7.14
CA GLY A 82 -29.14 -10.66 -5.86
C GLY A 82 -28.15 -11.31 -4.90
N TYR A 83 -26.84 -11.19 -5.16
CA TYR A 83 -25.78 -11.75 -4.31
C TYR A 83 -25.00 -10.64 -3.60
N PRO A 84 -25.48 -10.14 -2.44
CA PRO A 84 -24.77 -9.10 -1.70
C PRO A 84 -23.48 -9.65 -1.07
N THR A 85 -22.38 -8.92 -1.23
CA THR A 85 -21.11 -9.24 -0.59
C THR A 85 -21.14 -8.87 0.89
N GLN A 86 -20.83 -9.81 1.77
CA GLN A 86 -20.65 -9.55 3.20
C GLN A 86 -19.17 -9.32 3.51
N ARG A 87 -18.84 -8.21 4.18
CA ARG A 87 -17.48 -7.97 4.66
C ARG A 87 -17.25 -8.76 5.95
N VAL A 88 -16.19 -9.55 5.99
CA VAL A 88 -15.70 -10.22 7.20
C VAL A 88 -14.38 -9.58 7.64
N VAL A 89 -14.31 -9.12 8.89
CA VAL A 89 -13.09 -8.55 9.49
C VAL A 89 -12.72 -9.37 10.72
N LEU A 90 -11.72 -10.23 10.58
CA LEU A 90 -11.15 -11.01 11.69
C LEU A 90 -9.75 -10.47 11.98
N LEU A 91 -9.59 -9.83 13.14
CA LEU A 91 -8.32 -9.23 13.56
C LEU A 91 -7.79 -9.94 14.80
N TYR A 92 -6.50 -10.26 14.77
CA TYR A 92 -5.80 -10.80 15.92
C TYR A 92 -5.32 -9.64 16.79
N GLN A 93 -5.82 -9.55 18.03
CA GLN A 93 -5.67 -8.35 18.86
C GLN A 93 -4.52 -8.42 19.87
N SER A 94 -3.70 -9.48 19.88
CA SER A 94 -2.61 -9.61 20.85
C SER A 94 -1.24 -9.54 20.20
N HIS A 95 -0.28 -9.02 20.96
CA HIS A 95 1.12 -9.03 20.54
C HIS A 95 1.66 -10.45 20.55
N ASN A 96 2.41 -10.79 19.50
CA ASN A 96 3.22 -11.99 19.49
C ASN A 96 4.70 -11.59 19.47
N SER A 97 5.40 -11.85 20.57
CA SER A 97 6.81 -11.49 20.74
C SER A 97 7.72 -12.13 19.69
N ILE A 98 7.36 -13.33 19.19
CA ILE A 98 8.12 -14.03 18.14
C ILE A 98 8.00 -13.26 16.82
N ILE A 99 6.79 -12.83 16.47
CA ILE A 99 6.54 -12.03 15.26
C ILE A 99 7.35 -10.74 15.30
N LEU A 100 7.32 -10.04 16.44
CA LEU A 100 8.05 -8.80 16.60
C LEU A 100 9.57 -9.02 16.51
N ALA A 101 10.08 -10.08 17.14
CA ALA A 101 11.49 -10.45 17.06
C ALA A 101 11.92 -10.77 15.62
N LEU A 102 11.12 -11.54 14.87
CA LEU A 102 11.40 -11.85 13.46
C LEU A 102 11.43 -10.59 12.58
N LEU A 103 10.53 -9.64 12.83
CA LEU A 103 10.51 -8.37 12.11
C LEU A 103 11.79 -7.57 12.37
N PHE A 104 12.18 -7.41 13.64
CA PHE A 104 13.43 -6.75 13.99
C PHE A 104 14.65 -7.46 13.40
N VAL A 105 14.73 -8.79 13.51
CA VAL A 105 15.80 -9.59 12.91
C VAL A 105 15.88 -9.37 11.41
N SER A 106 14.76 -9.37 10.68
CA SER A 106 14.76 -9.12 9.24
C SER A 106 15.26 -7.72 8.88
N CYS A 107 14.88 -6.70 9.66
CA CYS A 107 15.36 -5.33 9.45
C CYS A 107 16.86 -5.19 9.72
N PHE A 108 17.33 -5.70 10.87
CA PHE A 108 18.75 -5.67 11.22
C PHE A 108 19.60 -6.51 10.27
N TYR A 109 19.10 -7.65 9.80
CA TYR A 109 19.75 -8.46 8.79
C TYR A 109 19.98 -7.67 7.50
N MET A 110 18.95 -7.03 6.94
CA MET A 110 19.10 -6.21 5.73
C MET A 110 20.07 -5.05 5.94
N MET A 111 20.02 -4.37 7.09
CA MET A 111 20.95 -3.28 7.40
C MET A 111 22.40 -3.76 7.54
N THR A 112 22.60 -4.93 8.15
CA THR A 112 23.94 -5.52 8.37
C THR A 112 24.54 -5.99 7.05
N VAL A 113 23.77 -6.72 6.23
CA VAL A 113 24.19 -7.12 4.88
C VAL A 113 24.47 -5.88 4.04
N GLY A 114 23.60 -4.86 4.09
CA GLY A 114 23.79 -3.60 3.38
C GLY A 114 25.08 -2.88 3.77
N TYR A 115 25.43 -2.90 5.07
CA TYR A 115 26.67 -2.33 5.58
C TYR A 115 27.93 -3.04 5.08
N PHE A 116 27.93 -4.38 5.05
CA PHE A 116 29.09 -5.13 4.55
C PHE A 116 29.19 -5.17 3.02
N ALA A 117 28.07 -5.00 2.31
CA ALA A 117 28.04 -5.02 0.86
C ALA A 117 28.40 -3.68 0.21
N GLU A 118 28.55 -2.60 0.99
CA GLU A 118 28.67 -1.25 0.44
C GLU A 118 29.74 -0.40 1.14
N GLU A 119 30.75 0.00 0.38
CA GLU A 119 31.72 0.99 0.83
C GLU A 119 31.10 2.39 0.88
N GLU A 120 31.53 3.21 1.85
CA GLU A 120 30.96 4.55 2.07
C GLU A 120 29.42 4.56 2.23
N LEU A 121 28.84 3.51 2.85
CA LEU A 121 27.39 3.30 2.97
C LEU A 121 26.57 4.57 3.20
N ILE A 122 26.96 5.41 4.16
CA ILE A 122 26.21 6.61 4.52
C ILE A 122 26.16 7.62 3.36
N LYS A 123 27.24 7.77 2.61
CA LYS A 123 27.31 8.67 1.45
C LYS A 123 26.41 8.15 0.33
N LYS A 124 26.45 6.84 0.06
CA LYS A 124 25.58 6.21 -0.96
C LYS A 124 24.12 6.21 -0.55
N TRP A 125 23.79 5.91 0.70
CA TRP A 125 22.42 6.01 1.22
C TRP A 125 21.84 7.43 1.10
N LYS A 126 22.66 8.47 1.31
CA LYS A 126 22.22 9.87 1.11
C LYS A 126 21.82 10.18 -0.33
N LEU A 127 22.30 9.43 -1.33
CA LEU A 127 21.88 9.55 -2.72
C LEU A 127 20.42 9.12 -2.93
N ILE A 128 19.86 8.33 -2.03
CA ILE A 128 18.45 7.89 -2.08
C ILE A 128 17.50 9.04 -1.67
N LEU A 129 17.88 9.83 -0.67
CA LEU A 129 17.02 10.85 -0.06
C LEU A 129 16.49 11.96 -0.99
N PRO A 130 17.18 12.40 -2.06
CA PRO A 130 16.62 13.34 -3.03
C PRO A 130 15.72 12.68 -4.09
N ILE A 131 15.65 11.35 -4.18
CA ILE A 131 14.86 10.67 -5.22
C ILE A 131 13.37 10.80 -4.87
N SER A 132 12.57 11.28 -5.81
CA SER A 132 11.15 11.55 -5.55
C SER A 132 10.32 10.29 -5.24
N GLY A 133 10.70 9.15 -5.83
CA GLY A 133 9.96 7.88 -5.76
C GLY A 133 8.81 7.77 -6.78
N ARG A 134 8.63 8.76 -7.67
CA ARG A 134 7.60 8.70 -8.74
C ARG A 134 7.91 7.56 -9.71
N ALA A 135 6.86 6.83 -10.10
CA ALA A 135 6.89 5.78 -11.11
C ALA A 135 7.87 4.62 -10.83
N ILE A 136 7.94 4.15 -9.57
CA ILE A 136 8.77 3.02 -9.11
C ILE A 136 10.25 3.26 -9.47
N SER A 137 10.96 3.97 -8.60
CA SER A 137 12.39 4.29 -8.79
C SER A 137 13.24 3.21 -8.13
N ASP A 138 13.94 2.38 -8.92
CA ASP A 138 14.89 1.40 -8.38
C ASP A 138 16.09 2.11 -7.76
N PHE A 139 16.29 1.96 -6.44
CA PHE A 139 17.40 2.59 -5.72
C PHE A 139 18.73 1.86 -5.88
N THR A 140 18.73 0.62 -6.39
CA THR A 140 19.97 -0.13 -6.59
C THR A 140 20.84 0.48 -7.70
N GLU A 141 20.21 1.13 -8.69
CA GLU A 141 20.90 1.83 -9.77
C GLU A 141 21.65 3.09 -9.28
N PRO A 142 21.02 4.07 -8.61
CA PRO A 142 21.71 5.30 -8.19
C PRO A 142 22.55 5.16 -6.91
N ALA A 143 22.19 4.26 -6.00
CA ALA A 143 22.81 4.17 -4.67
C ALA A 143 23.55 2.85 -4.40
N GLY A 144 23.39 1.85 -5.25
CA GLY A 144 23.98 0.52 -5.06
C GLY A 144 23.13 -0.40 -4.20
N PHE A 145 23.48 -1.69 -4.24
CA PHE A 145 22.72 -2.76 -3.60
C PHE A 145 22.71 -2.64 -2.07
N GLY A 146 23.85 -2.39 -1.45
CA GLY A 146 23.93 -2.36 0.01
C GLY A 146 23.27 -1.12 0.63
N ALA A 147 23.40 0.05 0.00
CA ALA A 147 22.66 1.25 0.43
C ALA A 147 21.13 1.07 0.31
N THR A 148 20.68 0.34 -0.71
CA THR A 148 19.27 0.00 -0.91
C THR A 148 18.77 -0.94 0.20
N LEU A 149 19.48 -2.03 0.48
CA LEU A 149 19.14 -2.94 1.58
C LEU A 149 19.12 -2.23 2.94
N PHE A 150 20.09 -1.35 3.18
CA PHE A 150 20.12 -0.54 4.39
C PHE A 150 18.87 0.35 4.50
N ASN A 151 18.48 1.01 3.41
CA ASN A 151 17.26 1.82 3.39
C ASN A 151 16.00 0.97 3.66
N MET A 152 15.90 -0.22 3.05
CA MET A 152 14.78 -1.16 3.27
C MET A 152 14.63 -1.54 4.75
N GLY A 153 15.74 -1.92 5.42
CA GLY A 153 15.71 -2.23 6.84
C GLY A 153 15.40 -1.01 7.70
N LEU A 154 15.96 0.16 7.37
CA LEU A 154 15.72 1.41 8.09
C LEU A 154 14.24 1.84 8.05
N VAL A 155 13.61 1.85 6.88
CA VAL A 155 12.18 2.21 6.78
C VAL A 155 11.29 1.19 7.48
N GLY A 156 11.70 -0.08 7.53
CA GLY A 156 11.05 -1.13 8.32
C GLY A 156 11.11 -0.85 9.82
N LEU A 157 12.29 -0.52 10.35
CA LEU A 157 12.47 -0.16 11.76
C LEU A 157 11.66 1.09 12.13
N LEU A 158 11.72 2.14 11.30
CA LEU A 158 10.99 3.38 11.56
C LEU A 158 9.47 3.16 11.56
N SER A 159 8.96 2.33 10.64
CA SER A 159 7.53 2.00 10.59
C SER A 159 7.11 1.15 11.78
N THR A 160 7.95 0.20 12.20
CA THR A 160 7.72 -0.62 13.39
C THR A 160 7.71 0.25 14.64
N ALA A 161 8.70 1.13 14.80
CA ALA A 161 8.77 2.07 15.91
C ALA A 161 7.55 2.98 15.95
N LEU A 162 7.07 3.47 14.80
CA LEU A 162 5.86 4.28 14.73
C LEU A 162 4.63 3.52 15.27
N VAL A 163 4.44 2.25 14.88
CA VAL A 163 3.34 1.42 15.41
C VAL A 163 3.41 1.30 16.93
N LEU A 164 4.59 1.02 17.47
CA LEU A 164 4.79 0.85 18.92
C LEU A 164 4.58 2.16 19.69
N ILE A 165 5.07 3.29 19.15
CA ILE A 165 4.88 4.63 19.74
C ILE A 165 3.40 5.01 19.80
N LEU A 166 2.63 4.65 18.78
CA LEU A 166 1.19 4.90 18.73
C LEU A 166 0.36 3.90 19.56
N GLY A 167 1.01 2.99 20.30
CA GLY A 167 0.35 1.99 21.14
C GLY A 167 -0.32 0.86 20.36
N GLY A 168 0.11 0.62 19.12
CA GLY A 168 -0.44 -0.38 18.24
C GLY A 168 0.06 -1.79 18.48
N VAL A 169 -0.78 -2.77 18.13
CA VAL A 169 -0.40 -4.18 18.10
C VAL A 169 0.31 -4.51 16.79
N VAL A 170 1.30 -5.41 16.78
CA VAL A 170 1.89 -5.93 15.54
C VAL A 170 1.27 -7.29 15.25
N ASP A 171 0.17 -7.27 14.49
CA ASP A 171 -0.54 -8.45 14.01
C ASP A 171 -0.19 -8.78 12.54
N GLY A 172 -0.88 -9.75 11.94
CA GLY A 172 -0.67 -10.11 10.54
C GLY A 172 -0.91 -8.96 9.54
N PHE A 173 -1.86 -8.06 9.82
CA PHE A 173 -2.13 -6.92 8.96
C PHE A 173 -1.03 -5.86 9.07
N MET A 174 -0.55 -5.57 10.28
CA MET A 174 0.58 -4.68 10.51
C MET A 174 1.87 -5.24 9.90
N LEU A 175 2.12 -6.55 9.99
CA LEU A 175 3.24 -7.17 9.30
C LEU A 175 3.18 -6.96 7.79
N ALA A 176 2.02 -7.21 7.18
CA ALA A 176 1.84 -6.99 5.74
C ALA A 176 2.11 -5.53 5.37
N ALA A 177 1.65 -4.57 6.19
CA ALA A 177 1.91 -3.15 5.99
C ALA A 177 3.40 -2.79 6.07
N ILE A 178 4.10 -3.27 7.10
CA ILE A 178 5.51 -2.98 7.32
C ILE A 178 6.37 -3.64 6.25
N TYR A 179 6.13 -4.92 5.90
CA TYR A 179 6.87 -5.58 4.82
C TYR A 179 6.58 -4.96 3.44
N THR A 180 5.38 -4.41 3.22
CA THR A 180 5.12 -3.62 2.02
C THR A 180 5.96 -2.35 2.00
N ILE A 181 6.09 -1.64 3.13
CA ILE A 181 6.98 -0.49 3.23
C ILE A 181 8.45 -0.88 2.99
N ILE A 182 8.91 -1.98 3.58
CA ILE A 182 10.26 -2.53 3.37
C ILE A 182 10.50 -2.81 1.89
N GLY A 183 9.59 -3.52 1.22
CA GLY A 183 9.70 -3.83 -0.20
C GLY A 183 9.78 -2.58 -1.08
N PHE A 184 8.88 -1.61 -0.86
CA PHE A 184 8.95 -0.33 -1.57
C PHE A 184 10.08 0.59 -1.09
N GLY A 185 10.78 0.23 -0.02
CA GLY A 185 12.04 0.83 0.41
C GLY A 185 13.17 0.65 -0.59
N ALA A 186 13.04 -0.30 -1.53
CA ALA A 186 13.95 -0.41 -2.68
C ALA A 186 13.49 0.38 -3.91
N PHE A 187 12.22 0.80 -3.95
CA PHE A 187 11.54 1.24 -5.18
C PHE A 187 10.88 2.63 -5.09
N GLY A 188 11.26 3.46 -4.12
CA GLY A 188 10.76 4.83 -4.03
C GLY A 188 10.47 5.35 -2.63
N LYS A 189 10.53 4.53 -1.58
CA LYS A 189 10.31 4.98 -0.19
C LYS A 189 11.60 5.19 0.57
N HIS A 190 11.72 6.33 1.23
CA HIS A 190 12.82 6.60 2.14
C HIS A 190 12.32 7.49 3.30
N PRO A 191 13.05 7.62 4.41
CA PRO A 191 12.56 8.33 5.59
C PRO A 191 12.06 9.75 5.29
N LYS A 192 12.81 10.50 4.46
CA LYS A 192 12.47 11.90 4.12
C LYS A 192 11.12 12.07 3.39
N ASN A 193 10.68 11.14 2.52
CA ASN A 193 9.41 11.28 1.81
C ASN A 193 8.22 10.63 2.57
N MET A 194 8.51 9.69 3.48
CA MET A 194 7.49 9.04 4.31
C MET A 194 6.95 9.93 5.43
N TRP A 195 7.81 10.67 6.14
CA TRP A 195 7.39 11.44 7.30
C TRP A 195 6.27 12.45 7.04
N PRO A 196 6.30 13.25 5.97
CA PRO A 196 5.19 14.17 5.67
C PRO A 196 3.85 13.44 5.50
N ILE A 197 3.87 12.26 4.88
CA ILE A 197 2.67 11.44 4.67
C ILE A 197 2.14 10.89 6.00
N PHE A 198 3.02 10.38 6.86
CA PHE A 198 2.63 9.93 8.20
C PHE A 198 2.03 11.07 9.02
N THR A 199 2.65 12.26 9.00
CA THR A 199 2.13 13.44 9.69
C THR A 199 0.71 13.77 9.20
N GLY A 200 0.48 13.80 7.89
CA GLY A 200 -0.85 14.02 7.32
C GLY A 200 -1.89 13.01 7.77
N ALA A 201 -1.55 11.72 7.70
CA ALA A 201 -2.45 10.64 8.05
C ALA A 201 -2.78 10.60 9.56
N ILE A 202 -1.80 10.88 10.42
CA ILE A 202 -2.00 11.01 11.88
C ILE A 202 -2.91 12.20 12.18
N LEU A 203 -2.66 13.36 11.56
CA LEU A 203 -3.51 14.55 11.73
C LEU A 203 -4.95 14.28 11.32
N SER A 204 -5.19 13.63 10.16
CA SER A 204 -6.54 13.25 9.75
C SER A 204 -7.19 12.29 10.75
N SER A 205 -6.44 11.32 11.25
CA SER A 205 -6.95 10.36 12.24
C SER A 205 -7.38 11.05 13.54
N LEU A 206 -6.61 12.05 14.00
CA LEU A 206 -6.96 12.88 15.16
C LEU A 206 -8.21 13.72 14.90
N VAL A 207 -8.32 14.38 13.74
CA VAL A 207 -9.51 15.17 13.37
C VAL A 207 -10.76 14.30 13.32
N LEU A 208 -10.64 13.07 12.85
CA LEU A 208 -11.74 12.11 12.75
C LEU A 208 -12.04 11.38 14.07
N GLY A 209 -11.30 11.67 15.15
CA GLY A 209 -11.48 11.01 16.45
C GLY A 209 -11.15 9.51 16.43
N LEU A 210 -10.25 9.08 15.55
CA LEU A 210 -9.89 7.67 15.40
C LEU A 210 -8.80 7.29 16.41
N PRO A 211 -8.96 6.18 17.15
CA PRO A 211 -7.90 5.69 18.02
C PRO A 211 -6.65 5.36 17.19
N LEU A 212 -5.53 6.02 17.49
CA LEU A 212 -4.26 5.82 16.78
C LEU A 212 -3.67 4.44 17.02
N SER A 213 -4.05 3.75 18.10
CA SER A 213 -3.63 2.38 18.41
C SER A 213 -4.44 1.31 17.67
N ALA A 214 -5.57 1.67 17.05
CA ALA A 214 -6.42 0.70 16.37
C ALA A 214 -5.76 0.19 15.08
N THR A 215 -5.75 -1.13 14.89
CA THR A 215 -5.21 -1.85 13.73
C THR A 215 -5.58 -1.23 12.38
N THR A 216 -6.86 -0.87 12.18
CA THR A 216 -7.34 -0.30 10.91
C THR A 216 -6.86 1.14 10.70
N THR A 217 -6.78 1.94 11.75
CA THR A 217 -6.22 3.29 11.73
C THR A 217 -4.72 3.24 11.41
N LEU A 218 -3.97 2.40 12.11
CA LEU A 218 -2.53 2.19 11.88
C LEU A 218 -2.23 1.70 10.49
N GLY A 219 -3.00 0.72 9.99
CA GLY A 219 -2.87 0.25 8.62
C GLY A 219 -3.10 1.39 7.62
N SER A 220 -4.12 2.23 7.84
CA SER A 220 -4.37 3.40 7.00
C SER A 220 -3.18 4.38 7.01
N ILE A 221 -2.62 4.68 8.18
CA ILE A 221 -1.44 5.54 8.34
C ILE A 221 -0.21 4.95 7.62
N LEU A 222 0.07 3.66 7.83
CA LEU A 222 1.21 2.98 7.24
C LEU A 222 1.11 2.93 5.72
N PHE A 223 -0.04 2.49 5.19
CA PHE A 223 -0.23 2.34 3.77
C PHE A 223 -0.46 3.66 3.02
N ALA A 224 -0.79 4.77 3.71
CA ALA A 224 -0.83 6.10 3.11
C ALA A 224 0.49 6.45 2.41
N THR A 225 1.62 5.87 2.85
CA THR A 225 2.94 6.00 2.22
C THR A 225 3.00 5.50 0.77
N THR A 226 1.93 4.93 0.22
CA THR A 226 1.81 4.79 -1.24
C THR A 226 1.91 6.13 -1.99
N LEU A 227 1.56 7.23 -1.31
CA LEU A 227 1.54 8.60 -1.84
C LEU A 227 2.84 9.37 -1.60
N VAL A 228 3.92 8.73 -1.12
CA VAL A 228 5.21 9.41 -0.93
C VAL A 228 5.75 10.13 -2.16
N PRO A 229 5.46 9.72 -3.42
CA PRO A 229 5.92 10.50 -4.58
C PRO A 229 5.39 11.94 -4.58
N ILE A 230 4.22 12.21 -3.98
CA ILE A 230 3.67 13.58 -3.88
C ILE A 230 4.58 14.43 -2.99
N ALA A 231 5.02 13.88 -1.85
CA ALA A 231 5.99 14.54 -0.97
C ALA A 231 7.35 14.71 -1.66
N GLY A 232 7.79 13.71 -2.41
CA GLY A 232 9.07 13.71 -3.11
C GLY A 232 9.16 14.73 -4.25
N VAL A 233 8.10 14.88 -5.06
CA VAL A 233 8.08 15.83 -6.19
C VAL A 233 7.65 17.23 -5.77
N TYR A 234 6.57 17.34 -4.98
CA TYR A 234 5.94 18.63 -4.70
C TYR A 234 6.28 19.20 -3.32
N GLY A 235 7.01 18.46 -2.50
CA GLY A 235 7.49 18.88 -1.19
C GLY A 235 6.62 18.41 -0.02
N PRO A 236 7.11 18.59 1.23
CA PRO A 236 6.50 18.02 2.42
C PRO A 236 5.07 18.52 2.69
N GLY A 237 4.76 19.79 2.40
CA GLY A 237 3.41 20.33 2.59
C GLY A 237 2.34 19.56 1.83
N TRP A 238 2.60 19.26 0.54
CA TRP A 238 1.70 18.44 -0.27
C TRP A 238 1.70 16.97 0.15
N GLY A 239 2.80 16.47 0.71
CA GLY A 239 2.83 15.17 1.38
C GLY A 239 1.86 15.10 2.57
N ILE A 240 1.85 16.11 3.44
CA ILE A 240 0.90 16.19 4.56
C ILE A 240 -0.54 16.20 4.05
N VAL A 241 -0.85 17.00 3.02
CA VAL A 241 -2.19 17.02 2.41
C VAL A 241 -2.57 15.65 1.84
N ALA A 242 -1.66 14.98 1.15
CA ALA A 242 -1.89 13.66 0.57
C ALA A 242 -2.19 12.60 1.65
N GLY A 243 -1.37 12.55 2.70
CA GLY A 243 -1.60 11.63 3.83
C GLY A 243 -2.91 11.93 4.56
N PHE A 244 -3.25 13.21 4.72
CA PHE A 244 -4.50 13.64 5.33
C PHE A 244 -5.71 13.16 4.51
N LEU A 245 -5.75 13.43 3.20
CA LEU A 245 -6.86 13.03 2.34
C LEU A 245 -6.99 11.51 2.19
N HIS A 246 -5.88 10.77 2.21
CA HIS A 246 -5.87 9.31 2.13
C HIS A 246 -6.74 8.67 3.22
N VAL A 247 -6.59 9.10 4.47
CA VAL A 247 -7.36 8.55 5.60
C VAL A 247 -8.86 8.84 5.47
N PHE A 248 -9.26 9.99 4.93
CA PHE A 248 -10.67 10.27 4.61
C PHE A 248 -11.20 9.32 3.54
N VAL A 249 -10.44 9.11 2.46
CA VAL A 249 -10.88 8.31 1.32
C VAL A 249 -10.94 6.82 1.67
N VAL A 250 -9.89 6.27 2.31
CA VAL A 250 -9.76 4.82 2.58
C VAL A 250 -10.90 4.25 3.42
N ARG A 251 -11.48 5.08 4.30
CA ARG A 251 -12.61 4.71 5.15
C ARG A 251 -13.89 4.45 4.35
N GLN A 252 -14.06 5.10 3.21
CA GLN A 252 -15.28 5.01 2.42
C GLN A 252 -15.15 3.96 1.31
N VAL A 253 -14.00 3.92 0.65
CA VAL A 253 -13.84 3.14 -0.59
C VAL A 253 -13.91 1.63 -0.40
N GLY A 254 -13.69 1.15 0.82
CA GLY A 254 -13.82 -0.26 1.13
C GLY A 254 -15.22 -0.80 0.82
N ASP A 255 -16.25 0.03 0.99
CA ASP A 255 -17.65 -0.36 0.82
C ASP A 255 -18.03 -0.39 -0.65
N PHE A 256 -17.38 0.42 -1.49
CA PHE A 256 -17.61 0.44 -2.94
C PHE A 256 -17.30 -0.90 -3.58
N HIS A 257 -16.27 -1.60 -3.08
CA HIS A 257 -15.88 -2.92 -3.55
C HIS A 257 -16.21 -4.03 -2.54
N GLY A 258 -17.11 -3.80 -1.57
CA GLY A 258 -17.61 -4.82 -0.64
C GLY A 258 -16.54 -5.54 0.19
N GLY A 259 -15.36 -4.94 0.40
CA GLY A 259 -14.22 -5.61 1.06
C GLY A 259 -13.45 -6.61 0.19
N LEU A 260 -13.74 -6.74 -1.11
CA LEU A 260 -13.08 -7.72 -1.99
C LEU A 260 -11.63 -7.39 -2.37
N ASN A 261 -11.23 -6.12 -2.30
CA ASN A 261 -9.87 -5.68 -2.58
C ASN A 261 -9.06 -5.62 -1.28
N LEU A 262 -8.15 -6.58 -1.08
CA LEU A 262 -7.26 -6.60 0.07
C LEU A 262 -6.27 -5.42 0.07
N TYR A 263 -5.98 -4.85 -1.10
CA TYR A 263 -5.11 -3.68 -1.27
C TYR A 263 -5.93 -2.38 -1.34
N ASN A 264 -6.98 -2.27 -0.52
CA ASN A 264 -7.87 -1.10 -0.43
C ASN A 264 -7.11 0.23 -0.29
N ASN A 265 -6.00 0.23 0.45
CA ASN A 265 -5.18 1.44 0.60
C ASN A 265 -4.53 1.91 -0.71
N GLY A 266 -4.19 1.00 -1.62
CA GLY A 266 -3.71 1.34 -2.96
C GLY A 266 -4.83 1.90 -3.84
N PHE A 267 -6.07 1.45 -3.62
CA PHE A 267 -7.25 2.03 -4.27
C PHE A 267 -7.52 3.45 -3.80
N ALA A 268 -7.57 3.68 -2.49
CA ALA A 268 -7.67 5.01 -1.92
C ALA A 268 -6.53 5.93 -2.39
N GLY A 269 -5.29 5.43 -2.39
CA GLY A 269 -4.12 6.15 -2.88
C GLY A 269 -4.24 6.58 -4.35
N GLY A 270 -4.71 5.69 -5.23
CA GLY A 270 -4.89 6.03 -6.64
C GLY A 270 -5.92 7.13 -6.86
N LEU A 271 -7.03 7.12 -6.11
CA LEU A 271 -8.05 8.18 -6.17
C LEU A 271 -7.51 9.52 -5.65
N VAL A 272 -6.84 9.52 -4.49
CA VAL A 272 -6.23 10.74 -3.94
C VAL A 272 -5.20 11.30 -4.89
N ALA A 273 -4.28 10.47 -5.39
CA ALA A 273 -3.25 10.91 -6.32
C ALA A 273 -3.86 11.50 -7.60
N GLY A 274 -4.78 10.79 -8.26
CA GLY A 274 -5.38 11.24 -9.52
C GLY A 274 -6.07 12.60 -9.43
N VAL A 275 -6.69 12.92 -8.28
CA VAL A 275 -7.31 14.24 -8.06
C VAL A 275 -6.26 15.27 -7.63
N LEU A 276 -5.43 14.94 -6.65
CA LEU A 276 -4.56 15.91 -5.98
C LEU A 276 -3.47 16.42 -6.92
N ILE A 277 -2.92 15.58 -7.82
CA ILE A 277 -1.90 16.01 -8.78
C ILE A 277 -2.42 17.13 -9.68
N ILE A 278 -3.64 16.98 -10.20
CA ILE A 278 -4.26 17.96 -11.09
C ILE A 278 -4.45 19.30 -10.36
N ILE A 279 -4.91 19.25 -9.10
CA ILE A 279 -5.06 20.45 -8.27
C ILE A 279 -3.70 21.12 -8.07
N ILE A 280 -2.66 20.37 -7.68
CA ILE A 280 -1.32 20.89 -7.44
C ILE A 280 -0.77 21.58 -8.70
N GLN A 281 -0.84 20.89 -9.85
CA GLN A 281 -0.32 21.40 -11.11
C GLN A 281 -1.04 22.67 -11.55
N THR A 282 -2.37 22.70 -11.39
CA THR A 282 -3.18 23.88 -11.71
C THR A 282 -2.80 25.08 -10.83
N LEU A 283 -2.64 24.87 -9.52
CA LEU A 283 -2.26 25.93 -8.58
C LEU A 283 -0.83 26.45 -8.80
N LYS A 284 0.09 25.58 -9.24
CA LYS A 284 1.48 25.96 -9.55
C LYS A 284 1.67 26.61 -10.92
N GLY A 285 0.59 26.89 -11.65
CA GLY A 285 0.64 27.60 -12.93
C GLY A 285 0.77 26.72 -14.16
N GLY A 286 0.55 25.39 -14.03
CA GLY A 286 0.39 24.45 -15.13
C GLY A 286 1.49 24.51 -16.20
N GLU A 287 2.65 23.93 -15.94
CA GLU A 287 3.52 23.53 -17.06
C GLU A 287 2.84 22.38 -17.79
N LYS A 288 2.47 22.65 -19.05
CA LYS A 288 2.03 21.65 -20.04
C LYS A 288 3.15 20.68 -20.38
#